data_AF-A0A1V3PUZ0-F1
#
_entry.id   AF-A0A1V3PUZ0-F1
#
_cell.length_a   1.000
_cell.length_b   1.000
_cell.length_c   1.000
_cell.angle_alpha   90.00
_cell.angle_beta   90.00
_cell.angle_gamma   90.00
#
_symmetry.space_group_name_H-M   'P 1'
#
loop_
_entity.id
_entity.type
_entity.pdbx_description
1 polymer ?
#
loop_
_entity_poly.entity_id
_entity_poly.type
_entity_poly.pdbx_seq_one_letter_code
_entity_poly.pdbx_strand_id
1 'polypeptide(L)'
;MKKTRQPLMMAAALAVALALSACGKSGEPASPVPSSPPPSATAMAPPMTAPTSPPTSSTAAMPASGASAAVSFSSVEIGSSVDANNKILASGTSFAPKDSVYASVETMGTGHATLAAKWTYQDGQTVHEDSKMLDAMGPQTTAFMISKPDGFPAGDYKVEISLDGQPVASKDFSVKK
;
A
#
# COMPACT_ATOMS: atom_id res chain seq x y z
N MET A 1 48.82 0.67 -5.70
CA MET A 1 49.18 1.30 -7.00
C MET A 1 48.39 2.60 -7.18
N LYS A 2 48.69 3.44 -8.18
CA LYS A 2 48.11 4.79 -8.32
C LYS A 2 47.31 4.92 -9.61
N LYS A 3 46.09 5.47 -9.53
CA LYS A 3 45.47 6.23 -10.62
C LYS A 3 44.68 7.40 -10.03
N THR A 4 45.10 8.60 -10.43
CA THR A 4 44.52 9.90 -10.11
C THR A 4 44.10 10.53 -11.44
N ARG A 5 43.26 11.59 -11.38
CA ARG A 5 42.64 12.33 -12.52
C ARG A 5 41.33 11.71 -13.02
N GLN A 6 40.31 12.50 -13.37
CA GLN A 6 40.10 13.95 -13.18
C GLN A 6 38.59 14.25 -13.16
N PRO A 7 38.12 15.31 -12.48
CA PRO A 7 36.72 15.75 -12.60
C PRO A 7 36.50 16.50 -13.92
N LEU A 8 35.28 16.42 -14.45
CA LEU A 8 34.76 17.39 -15.41
C LEU A 8 33.65 18.19 -14.71
N MET A 9 33.67 19.51 -14.88
CA MET A 9 32.67 20.41 -14.30
C MET A 9 31.36 20.37 -15.08
N MET A 10 30.24 20.41 -14.35
CA MET A 10 29.00 21.01 -14.81
C MET A 10 28.39 21.77 -13.62
N ALA A 11 28.58 23.09 -13.62
CA ALA A 11 27.94 23.99 -12.67
C ALA A 11 26.74 24.64 -13.34
N ALA A 12 25.55 24.49 -12.75
CA ALA A 12 24.34 25.19 -13.16
C ALA A 12 23.51 25.48 -11.90
N ALA A 13 23.75 26.65 -11.30
CA ALA A 13 22.87 27.17 -10.25
C ALA A 13 21.79 28.03 -10.89
N LEU A 14 20.53 27.82 -10.54
CA LEU A 14 19.46 28.78 -10.75
C LEU A 14 18.46 28.70 -9.59
N ALA A 15 17.77 29.80 -9.30
CA ALA A 15 17.17 30.06 -8.00
C ALA A 15 15.65 30.28 -8.03
N VAL A 16 15.03 29.95 -6.90
CA VAL A 16 13.93 30.66 -6.22
C VAL A 16 12.90 31.41 -7.09
N ALA A 17 11.65 30.95 -7.02
CA ALA A 17 10.49 31.83 -6.85
C ALA A 17 9.37 31.09 -6.08
N LEU A 18 8.85 31.69 -5.01
CA LEU A 18 7.55 31.31 -4.44
C LEU A 18 6.49 32.29 -4.94
N ALA A 19 5.29 31.81 -5.21
CA ALA A 19 4.11 32.65 -5.37
C ALA A 19 2.91 31.98 -4.69
N LEU A 20 2.50 32.51 -3.54
CA LEU A 20 1.16 32.25 -3.01
C LEU A 20 0.20 33.23 -3.69
N SER A 21 -0.99 32.76 -4.06
CA SER A 21 -2.07 33.64 -4.54
C SER A 21 -3.40 33.20 -3.95
N ALA A 22 -3.67 33.69 -2.74
CA ALA A 22 -4.93 33.48 -2.04
C ALA A 22 -5.81 34.74 -2.18
N CYS A 23 -6.78 34.68 -3.10
CA CYS A 23 -7.93 35.58 -3.19
C CYS A 23 -9.06 34.85 -3.96
N GLY A 24 -10.34 35.14 -3.76
CA GLY A 24 -10.89 36.05 -2.75
C GLY A 24 -12.18 36.76 -3.19
N LYS A 25 -13.32 36.23 -2.74
CA LYS A 25 -14.56 36.96 -2.40
C LYS A 25 -15.45 37.53 -3.54
N SER A 26 -16.76 37.24 -3.37
CA SER A 26 -17.97 37.89 -3.92
C SER A 26 -18.45 37.57 -5.34
N GLY A 27 -19.75 37.29 -5.43
CA GLY A 27 -20.54 37.14 -6.66
C GLY A 27 -22.00 36.84 -6.33
N GLU A 28 -22.78 37.86 -5.94
CA GLU A 28 -24.17 37.71 -5.46
C GLU A 28 -25.01 38.96 -5.77
N PRO A 29 -26.12 38.82 -6.53
CA PRO A 29 -27.26 39.74 -6.53
C PRO A 29 -28.56 39.03 -6.12
N ALA A 30 -29.49 39.75 -5.48
CA ALA A 30 -30.60 39.13 -4.74
C ALA A 30 -32.00 39.40 -5.32
N SER A 31 -32.89 38.38 -5.18
CA SER A 31 -34.36 38.49 -5.00
C SER A 31 -35.21 39.02 -6.18
N PRO A 32 -36.56 38.80 -6.23
CA PRO A 32 -37.49 38.70 -5.09
C PRO A 32 -38.49 37.53 -5.02
N VAL A 33 -38.98 37.30 -3.80
CA VAL A 33 -40.22 36.58 -3.40
C VAL A 33 -41.43 37.55 -3.44
N PRO A 34 -42.74 37.15 -3.50
CA PRO A 34 -43.49 36.27 -2.56
C PRO A 34 -44.46 35.28 -3.29
N SER A 35 -45.38 34.49 -2.70
CA SER A 35 -46.19 34.62 -1.46
C SER A 35 -46.63 33.27 -0.83
N SER A 36 -47.20 33.38 0.37
CA SER A 36 -47.87 32.38 1.23
C SER A 36 -49.25 32.96 1.64
N PRO A 37 -50.14 32.41 2.50
CA PRO A 37 -50.27 31.10 3.16
C PRO A 37 -51.61 30.45 2.68
N PRO A 38 -52.60 29.89 3.46
CA PRO A 38 -52.65 29.41 4.85
C PRO A 38 -53.11 27.92 5.03
N PRO A 39 -54.29 27.50 5.59
CA PRO A 39 -54.23 26.58 6.74
C PRO A 39 -55.17 25.35 6.73
N SER A 40 -54.80 24.33 7.50
CA SER A 40 -55.59 23.86 8.67
C SER A 40 -54.89 22.70 9.40
N ALA A 41 -55.10 22.62 10.72
CA ALA A 41 -54.68 21.49 11.54
C ALA A 41 -55.86 20.55 11.82
N THR A 42 -55.57 19.28 12.13
CA THR A 42 -56.26 18.46 13.16
C THR A 42 -55.36 17.27 13.48
N ALA A 43 -55.30 16.85 14.74
CA ALA A 43 -54.46 15.75 15.20
C ALA A 43 -55.28 14.48 15.48
N MET A 44 -54.68 13.31 15.29
CA MET A 44 -54.96 12.14 16.15
C MET A 44 -53.79 11.14 16.16
N ALA A 45 -53.75 10.28 17.18
CA ALA A 45 -52.74 9.27 17.44
C ALA A 45 -53.14 7.88 16.86
N PRO A 46 -52.29 6.83 16.92
CA PRO A 46 -52.31 5.70 15.99
C PRO A 46 -53.21 4.52 16.43
N PRO A 47 -53.40 3.49 15.58
CA PRO A 47 -52.47 2.34 15.64
C PRO A 47 -52.08 1.71 14.28
N MET A 48 -50.99 0.92 14.32
CA MET A 48 -50.61 -0.20 13.44
C MET A 48 -51.09 -0.26 11.97
N THR A 49 -50.12 -0.22 11.05
CA THR A 49 -49.95 -1.28 10.03
C THR A 49 -48.50 -1.27 9.53
N ALA A 50 -47.91 -2.44 9.29
CA ALA A 50 -46.54 -2.56 8.77
C ALA A 50 -46.55 -2.83 7.25
N PRO A 51 -45.99 -1.95 6.40
CA PRO A 51 -45.89 -2.21 4.97
C PRO A 51 -44.67 -3.08 4.65
N THR A 52 -44.92 -4.18 3.93
CA THR A 52 -43.92 -5.14 3.43
C THR A 52 -42.78 -4.48 2.64
N SER A 53 -41.53 -4.80 3.01
CA SER A 53 -40.34 -4.39 2.27
C SER A 53 -40.25 -5.06 0.88
N PRO A 54 -40.01 -4.31 -0.21
CA PRO A 54 -39.63 -4.90 -1.50
C PRO A 54 -38.13 -5.26 -1.53
N PRO A 55 -37.74 -6.54 -1.75
CA PRO A 55 -36.34 -6.94 -1.79
C PRO A 55 -35.74 -6.77 -3.21
N THR A 56 -35.25 -5.58 -3.54
CA THR A 56 -34.60 -5.33 -4.84
C THR A 56 -33.08 -5.59 -4.80
N SER A 57 -32.72 -6.83 -5.12
CA SER A 57 -31.45 -7.20 -5.78
C SER A 57 -30.14 -6.67 -5.19
N SER A 58 -29.72 -7.24 -4.06
CA SER A 58 -28.29 -7.37 -3.76
C SER A 58 -27.65 -8.27 -4.83
N THR A 59 -26.82 -7.72 -5.72
CA THR A 59 -26.00 -8.55 -6.63
C THR A 59 -24.83 -9.15 -5.86
N ALA A 60 -25.09 -10.28 -5.21
CA ALA A 60 -24.11 -11.00 -4.39
C ALA A 60 -23.07 -11.67 -5.29
N ALA A 61 -21.98 -10.96 -5.58
CA ALA A 61 -20.86 -11.44 -6.38
C ALA A 61 -20.00 -12.46 -5.60
N MET A 62 -20.53 -13.67 -5.44
CA MET A 62 -19.81 -14.89 -5.08
C MET A 62 -20.40 -16.03 -5.95
N PRO A 63 -19.58 -17.01 -6.40
CA PRO A 63 -18.49 -17.58 -5.62
C PRO A 63 -17.09 -17.45 -6.23
N ALA A 64 -16.14 -17.05 -5.39
CA ALA A 64 -14.76 -17.48 -5.50
C ALA A 64 -14.46 -18.41 -4.31
N SER A 65 -15.06 -19.60 -4.30
CA SER A 65 -14.54 -20.71 -3.49
C SER A 65 -13.30 -21.29 -4.18
N GLY A 66 -12.25 -20.45 -4.33
CA GLY A 66 -10.90 -20.98 -4.45
C GLY A 66 -10.65 -21.85 -3.22
N ALA A 67 -10.08 -23.04 -3.42
CA ALA A 67 -9.84 -23.96 -2.32
C ALA A 67 -9.03 -23.25 -1.22
N SER A 68 -9.41 -23.45 0.05
CA SER A 68 -8.65 -22.92 1.19
C SER A 68 -7.18 -23.31 1.02
N ALA A 69 -6.33 -22.35 0.69
CA ALA A 69 -4.91 -22.61 0.47
C ALA A 69 -4.36 -23.19 1.77
N ALA A 70 -3.94 -24.46 1.75
CA ALA A 70 -3.28 -25.06 2.90
C ALA A 70 -1.83 -24.55 3.03
N VAL A 71 -1.47 -23.52 2.26
CA VAL A 71 -0.28 -22.69 2.39
C VAL A 71 -0.55 -21.58 3.40
N SER A 72 0.02 -21.72 4.60
CA SER A 72 -0.02 -20.71 5.65
C SER A 72 1.25 -19.84 5.61
N PHE A 73 1.11 -18.55 5.93
CA PHE A 73 2.24 -17.71 6.29
C PHE A 73 2.85 -18.14 7.63
N SER A 74 4.18 -18.23 7.72
CA SER A 74 4.91 -18.55 8.96
C SER A 74 5.56 -17.29 9.54
N SER A 75 6.43 -16.62 8.78
CA SER A 75 7.18 -15.46 9.24
C SER A 75 7.70 -14.62 8.07
N VAL A 76 8.02 -13.34 8.33
CA VAL A 76 8.78 -12.48 7.41
C VAL A 76 9.94 -11.84 8.14
N GLU A 77 11.12 -11.95 7.56
CA GLU A 77 12.36 -11.33 8.01
C GLU A 77 12.91 -10.38 6.93
N ILE A 78 13.48 -9.25 7.34
CA ILE A 78 14.08 -8.27 6.42
C ILE A 78 15.58 -8.11 6.72
N GLY A 79 16.37 -7.94 5.65
CA GLY A 79 17.83 -7.79 5.75
C GLY A 79 18.50 -7.44 4.42
N SER A 80 19.83 -7.33 4.42
CA SER A 80 20.64 -6.87 3.27
C SER A 80 21.26 -8.01 2.45
N SER A 81 21.05 -9.26 2.86
CA SER A 81 21.58 -10.43 2.15
C SER A 81 20.83 -11.71 2.56
N VAL A 82 20.74 -12.66 1.63
CA VAL A 82 20.12 -13.99 1.80
C VAL A 82 21.11 -15.12 1.55
N ASP A 83 20.84 -16.28 2.15
CA ASP A 83 21.56 -17.53 1.90
C ASP A 83 20.98 -18.30 0.68
N ALA A 84 21.57 -19.45 0.36
CA ALA A 84 21.11 -20.33 -0.72
C ALA A 84 19.67 -20.87 -0.52
N ASN A 85 19.16 -20.87 0.72
CA ASN A 85 17.79 -21.26 1.09
C ASN A 85 16.84 -20.05 1.21
N ASN A 86 17.23 -18.88 0.69
CA ASN A 86 16.48 -17.61 0.71
C ASN A 86 16.25 -17.00 2.10
N LYS A 87 16.89 -17.49 3.18
CA LYS A 87 16.77 -16.90 4.52
C LYS A 87 17.75 -15.75 4.70
N ILE A 88 17.37 -14.75 5.49
CA ILE A 88 18.20 -13.57 5.77
C ILE A 88 19.47 -13.98 6.54
N LEU A 89 20.64 -13.57 6.02
CA LEU A 89 21.94 -13.69 6.69
C LEU A 89 22.31 -12.44 7.51
N ALA A 90 21.87 -11.27 7.05
CA ALA A 90 22.19 -9.97 7.64
C ALA A 90 20.89 -9.20 7.92
N SER A 91 20.20 -9.54 9.01
CA SER A 91 18.93 -8.93 9.38
C SER A 91 19.09 -7.54 9.99
N GLY A 92 18.09 -6.68 9.78
CA GLY A 92 18.07 -5.32 10.31
C GLY A 92 17.03 -4.46 9.61
N THR A 93 16.57 -3.40 10.27
CA THR A 93 15.52 -2.49 9.77
C THR A 93 16.08 -1.13 9.32
N SER A 94 17.36 -1.09 8.94
CA SER A 94 18.10 0.15 8.67
C SER A 94 19.12 -0.04 7.55
N PHE A 95 18.85 0.54 6.39
CA PHE A 95 19.62 0.30 5.16
C PHE A 95 20.28 1.57 4.61
N ALA A 96 21.40 1.40 3.92
CA ALA A 96 22.03 2.49 3.18
C ALA A 96 21.28 2.75 1.86
N PRO A 97 21.31 3.96 1.28
CA PRO A 97 20.61 4.28 0.04
C PRO A 97 20.92 3.36 -1.15
N LYS A 98 22.13 2.77 -1.22
CA LYS A 98 22.56 1.88 -2.31
C LYS A 98 22.66 0.41 -1.91
N ASP A 99 22.06 0.06 -0.77
CA ASP A 99 21.93 -1.32 -0.32
C ASP A 99 20.83 -2.07 -1.13
N SER A 100 20.68 -3.37 -0.93
CA SER A 100 19.62 -4.17 -1.56
C SER A 100 18.81 -4.84 -0.45
N VAL A 101 17.54 -4.45 -0.32
CA VAL A 101 16.70 -4.92 0.78
C VAL A 101 15.99 -6.21 0.34
N TYR A 102 16.17 -7.26 1.13
CA TYR A 102 15.54 -8.56 0.94
C TYR A 102 14.45 -8.77 2.00
N ALA A 103 13.29 -9.25 1.58
CA ALA A 103 12.24 -9.76 2.46
C ALA A 103 12.13 -11.29 2.27
N SER A 104 12.63 -12.04 3.25
CA SER A 104 12.50 -13.50 3.33
C SER A 104 11.15 -13.84 3.94
N VAL A 105 10.24 -14.39 3.15
CA VAL A 105 8.96 -14.92 3.63
C VAL A 105 9.04 -16.43 3.74
N GLU A 106 8.74 -16.95 4.93
CA GLU A 106 8.53 -18.38 5.14
C GLU A 106 7.03 -18.70 5.06
N THR A 107 6.69 -19.75 4.32
CA THR A 107 5.34 -20.32 4.27
C THR A 107 5.40 -21.83 4.54
N MET A 108 4.29 -22.40 5.01
CA MET A 108 4.19 -23.82 5.39
C MET A 108 2.91 -24.46 4.87
N GLY A 109 2.91 -25.79 4.75
CA GLY A 109 1.78 -26.58 4.25
C GLY A 109 1.86 -26.82 2.74
N THR A 110 0.72 -27.05 2.09
CA THR A 110 0.70 -27.61 0.72
C THR A 110 -0.35 -26.98 -0.21
N GLY A 111 -0.12 -27.06 -1.52
CA GLY A 111 -0.99 -26.51 -2.56
C GLY A 111 -0.43 -25.23 -3.19
N HIS A 112 -1.18 -24.66 -4.13
CA HIS A 112 -0.78 -23.45 -4.86
C HIS A 112 -1.21 -22.19 -4.09
N ALA A 113 -0.37 -21.16 -4.08
CA ALA A 113 -0.68 -19.86 -3.48
C ALA A 113 0.08 -18.73 -4.19
N THR A 114 -0.49 -17.53 -4.27
CA THR A 114 0.14 -16.35 -4.87
C THR A 114 0.70 -15.44 -3.80
N LEU A 115 2.01 -15.37 -3.66
CA LEU A 115 2.70 -14.53 -2.70
C LEU A 115 3.18 -13.24 -3.37
N ALA A 116 2.84 -12.08 -2.82
CA ALA A 116 3.22 -10.78 -3.35
C ALA A 116 3.88 -9.90 -2.27
N ALA A 117 4.85 -9.08 -2.67
CA ALA A 117 5.56 -8.14 -1.82
C ALA A 117 5.46 -6.71 -2.39
N LYS A 118 4.59 -5.90 -1.79
CA LYS A 118 4.39 -4.49 -2.15
C LYS A 118 5.25 -3.61 -1.24
N TRP A 119 6.18 -2.87 -1.84
CA TRP A 119 7.11 -1.98 -1.14
C TRP A 119 6.64 -0.54 -1.25
N THR A 120 6.33 0.10 -0.13
CA THR A 120 5.87 1.50 -0.04
C THR A 120 6.89 2.38 0.66
N TYR A 121 6.94 3.65 0.28
CA TYR A 121 7.65 4.73 0.97
C TYR A 121 6.71 5.41 1.98
N GLN A 122 7.26 6.23 2.89
CA GLN A 122 6.53 6.95 3.95
C GLN A 122 5.33 7.81 3.49
N ASP A 123 5.30 8.22 2.22
CA ASP A 123 4.19 8.94 1.56
C ASP A 123 3.02 8.02 1.14
N GLY A 124 3.14 6.70 1.35
CA GLY A 124 2.20 5.68 0.88
C GLY A 124 2.44 5.23 -0.58
N GLN A 125 3.26 5.95 -1.35
CA GLN A 125 3.64 5.59 -2.71
C GLN A 125 4.32 4.20 -2.77
N THR A 126 3.76 3.29 -3.58
CA THR A 126 4.45 2.05 -3.97
C THR A 126 5.68 2.38 -4.81
N VAL A 127 6.85 1.98 -4.33
CA VAL A 127 8.15 2.18 -5.02
C VAL A 127 8.60 0.94 -5.79
N HIS A 128 8.08 -0.24 -5.44
CA HIS A 128 8.31 -1.51 -6.13
C HIS A 128 7.23 -2.51 -5.71
N GLU A 129 6.93 -3.48 -6.56
CA GLU A 129 6.05 -4.60 -6.27
C GLU A 129 6.53 -5.82 -7.06
N ASP A 130 6.59 -6.98 -6.41
CA ASP A 130 6.89 -8.27 -7.04
C ASP A 130 5.85 -9.31 -6.61
N SER A 131 5.59 -10.31 -7.46
CA SER A 131 4.63 -11.36 -7.18
C SER A 131 5.07 -12.72 -7.74
N LYS A 132 4.77 -13.76 -6.98
CA LYS A 132 5.25 -15.12 -7.20
C LYS A 132 4.12 -16.11 -6.95
N MET A 133 3.80 -16.96 -7.93
CA MET A 133 3.05 -18.18 -7.64
C MET A 133 4.00 -19.20 -7.00
N LEU A 134 3.61 -19.71 -5.84
CA LEU A 134 4.27 -20.75 -5.07
C LEU A 134 3.54 -22.08 -5.28
N ASP A 135 4.31 -23.15 -5.40
CA ASP A 135 3.81 -24.53 -5.43
C ASP A 135 4.29 -25.22 -4.15
N ALA A 136 3.46 -25.19 -3.11
CA ALA A 136 3.84 -25.64 -1.79
C ALA A 136 3.74 -27.17 -1.67
N MET A 137 4.86 -27.79 -1.29
CA MET A 137 4.93 -29.22 -0.93
C MET A 137 5.37 -29.42 0.54
N GLY A 138 5.40 -28.35 1.34
CA GLY A 138 5.89 -28.33 2.71
C GLY A 138 6.35 -26.93 3.15
N PRO A 139 7.14 -26.82 4.23
CA PRO A 139 7.78 -25.56 4.61
C PRO A 139 8.75 -25.10 3.50
N GLN A 140 8.62 -23.85 3.08
CA GLN A 140 9.44 -23.22 2.04
C GLN A 140 9.79 -21.77 2.40
N THR A 141 10.80 -21.20 1.75
CA THR A 141 11.18 -19.79 1.92
C THR A 141 11.35 -19.12 0.57
N THR A 142 10.65 -18.00 0.37
CA THR A 142 10.73 -17.15 -0.82
C THR A 142 11.31 -15.81 -0.43
N ALA A 143 12.41 -15.40 -1.07
CA ALA A 143 12.96 -14.05 -0.91
C ALA A 143 12.49 -13.13 -2.03
N PHE A 144 11.93 -11.98 -1.65
CA PHE A 144 11.74 -10.84 -2.52
C PHE A 144 12.91 -9.87 -2.33
N MET A 145 13.34 -9.18 -3.39
CA MET A 145 14.46 -8.23 -3.35
C MET A 145 14.07 -6.92 -4.03
N ILE A 146 14.35 -5.79 -3.37
CA ILE A 146 14.29 -4.46 -3.96
C ILE A 146 15.70 -3.83 -3.96
N SER A 147 16.14 -3.32 -5.11
CA SER A 147 17.41 -2.60 -5.25
C SER A 147 17.26 -1.41 -6.21
N LYS A 148 18.08 -0.37 -6.03
CA LYS A 148 17.99 0.86 -6.83
C LYS A 148 19.38 1.47 -7.10
N PRO A 149 19.84 1.55 -8.37
CA PRO A 149 21.23 1.94 -8.69
C PRO A 149 21.53 3.41 -8.39
N ASP A 150 20.56 4.31 -8.60
CA ASP A 150 20.62 5.72 -8.20
C ASP A 150 20.62 5.87 -6.67
N GLY A 151 19.96 4.93 -6.00
CA GLY A 151 19.74 4.85 -4.57
C GLY A 151 18.29 5.12 -4.17
N PHE A 152 17.89 4.54 -3.05
CA PHE A 152 16.63 4.82 -2.37
C PHE A 152 16.65 6.22 -1.72
N PRO A 153 15.57 7.01 -1.82
CA PRO A 153 15.34 8.15 -0.93
C PRO A 153 15.53 7.79 0.54
N ALA A 154 16.11 8.69 1.33
CA ALA A 154 16.21 8.50 2.78
C ALA A 154 14.87 8.85 3.44
N GLY A 155 14.45 8.03 4.42
CA GLY A 155 13.12 8.07 5.03
C GLY A 155 12.63 6.67 5.36
N ASP A 156 11.38 6.57 5.80
CA ASP A 156 10.76 5.30 6.20
C ASP A 156 10.07 4.60 5.02
N TYR A 157 10.03 3.27 5.10
CA TYR A 157 9.48 2.36 4.11
C TYR A 157 8.74 1.23 4.81
N LYS A 158 7.90 0.52 4.04
CA LYS A 158 7.22 -0.69 4.50
C LYS A 158 7.09 -1.68 3.36
N VAL A 159 7.48 -2.93 3.62
CA VAL A 159 7.00 -4.05 2.80
C VAL A 159 5.68 -4.54 3.37
N GLU A 160 4.74 -4.85 2.49
CA GLU A 160 3.50 -5.56 2.81
C GLU A 160 3.51 -6.86 2.01
N ILE A 161 3.39 -7.97 2.74
CA ILE A 161 3.35 -9.32 2.18
C ILE A 161 1.89 -9.77 2.12
N SER A 162 1.43 -10.13 0.92
CA SER A 162 0.10 -10.65 0.68
C SER A 162 0.17 -12.09 0.18
N LEU A 163 -0.75 -12.94 0.65
CA LEU A 163 -0.95 -14.32 0.22
C LEU A 163 -2.36 -14.45 -0.36
N ASP A 164 -2.43 -14.83 -1.64
CA ASP A 164 -3.63 -14.86 -2.49
C ASP A 164 -4.44 -13.56 -2.43
N GLY A 165 -3.71 -12.43 -2.51
CA GLY A 165 -4.27 -11.08 -2.49
C GLY A 165 -4.62 -10.55 -1.10
N GLN A 166 -4.58 -11.36 -0.05
CA GLN A 166 -4.86 -10.95 1.33
C GLN A 166 -3.56 -10.55 2.05
N PRO A 167 -3.44 -9.35 2.63
CA PRO A 167 -2.24 -8.96 3.38
C PRO A 167 -2.10 -9.82 4.65
N VAL A 168 -1.01 -10.58 4.75
CA VAL A 168 -0.73 -11.50 5.87
C VAL A 168 0.32 -10.95 6.84
N ALA A 169 1.22 -10.09 6.38
CA ALA A 169 2.21 -9.44 7.24
C ALA A 169 2.71 -8.11 6.64
N SER A 170 3.27 -7.27 7.50
CA SER A 170 4.02 -6.08 7.09
C SER A 170 5.31 -5.96 7.89
N LYS A 171 6.29 -5.23 7.34
CA LYS A 171 7.53 -4.89 8.04
C LYS A 171 8.02 -3.50 7.61
N ASP A 172 8.09 -2.60 8.57
CA ASP A 172 8.62 -1.26 8.39
C ASP A 172 10.17 -1.25 8.52
N PHE A 173 10.83 -0.44 7.72
CA PHE A 173 12.28 -0.24 7.73
C PHE A 173 12.65 1.17 7.27
N SER A 174 13.79 1.69 7.70
CA SER A 174 14.26 3.03 7.34
C SER A 174 15.47 2.96 6.42
N VAL A 175 15.49 3.79 5.37
CA VAL A 175 16.71 4.07 4.60
C VAL A 175 17.36 5.31 5.17
N LYS A 176 18.62 5.20 5.61
CA LYS A 176 19.40 6.31 6.17
C LYS A 176 20.85 6.28 5.68
N LYS A 177 21.46 7.45 5.61
CA LYS A 177 22.79 7.69 5.05
C LYS A 177 23.90 7.57 6.10
#